data_AF-A0A066U6T0-F1
#
_entry.id   AF-A0A066U6T0-F1
#
_cell.length_a   1.000
_cell.length_b   1.000
_cell.length_c   1.000
_cell.angle_alpha   90.00
_cell.angle_beta   90.00
_cell.angle_gamma   90.00
#
_symmetry.space_group_name_H-M   'P 1'
#
loop_
_entity.id
_entity.type
_entity.pdbx_description
1 polymer ?
#
loop_
_entity_poly.entity_id
_entity_poly.type
_entity_poly.pdbx_seq_one_letter_code
_entity_poly.pdbx_strand_id
1 'polypeptide(L)'
;MKSEEQLYHLAKEIDARVAAVEQAARTGEALPLVLDIGAGLGTVTVDGLGSLVSVDLTRDAVAGQTGASLAGHVLRAIARAESAAATRRKAMIDDAAREVR
;
A
#
# COMPACT_ATOMS: atom_id res chain seq x y z
N MET A 1 -6.55 -33.30 30.68
CA MET A 1 -7.82 -32.94 30.02
C MET A 1 -8.06 -31.43 29.90
N LYS A 2 -8.27 -30.63 30.96
CA LYS A 2 -8.52 -29.17 30.78
C LYS A 2 -7.34 -28.40 30.16
N SER A 3 -6.10 -28.80 30.43
CA SER A 3 -4.90 -28.16 29.88
C SER A 3 -4.68 -28.42 28.39
N GLU A 4 -5.00 -29.62 27.91
CA GLU A 4 -4.83 -29.99 26.50
C GLU A 4 -5.87 -29.32 25.61
N GLU A 5 -7.11 -29.23 26.07
CA GLU A 5 -8.18 -28.46 25.40
C GLU A 5 -7.81 -26.98 25.33
N GLN A 6 -7.32 -26.39 26.43
CA GLN A 6 -6.85 -25.00 26.45
C GLN A 6 -5.70 -24.75 25.48
N LEU A 7 -4.71 -25.64 25.43
CA LEU A 7 -3.59 -25.53 24.49
C LEU A 7 -4.04 -25.68 23.04
N TYR A 8 -4.99 -26.57 22.77
CA TYR A 8 -5.56 -26.75 21.43
C TYR A 8 -6.36 -25.54 20.97
N HIS A 9 -7.18 -24.96 21.85
CA HIS A 9 -7.90 -23.72 21.57
C HIS A 9 -6.95 -22.55 21.29
N LEU A 10 -5.90 -22.41 22.09
CA LEU A 10 -4.87 -21.39 21.88
C LEU A 10 -4.15 -21.56 20.54
N ALA A 11 -3.78 -22.79 20.18
CA ALA A 11 -3.15 -23.08 18.90
C ALA A 11 -4.06 -22.67 17.72
N LYS A 12 -5.35 -23.01 17.79
CA LYS A 12 -6.33 -22.59 16.77
C LYS A 12 -6.50 -21.08 16.66
N GLU A 13 -6.50 -20.37 17.77
CA GLU A 13 -6.56 -18.91 17.78
C GLU A 13 -5.32 -18.28 17.15
N ILE A 14 -4.14 -18.85 17.41
CA ILE A 14 -2.88 -18.42 16.77
C ILE A 14 -2.92 -18.67 15.26
N ASP A 15 -3.33 -19.86 14.82
CA ASP A 15 -3.42 -20.20 13.40
C ASP A 15 -4.38 -19.26 12.66
N ALA A 16 -5.54 -18.98 13.26
CA ALA A 16 -6.52 -18.03 12.71
C ALA A 16 -5.93 -16.61 12.60
N ARG A 17 -5.17 -16.17 13.61
CA ARG A 17 -4.47 -14.86 13.59
C ARG A 17 -3.43 -14.77 12.49
N VAL A 18 -2.60 -15.80 12.34
CA VAL A 18 -1.59 -15.87 11.29
C VAL A 18 -2.25 -15.81 9.92
N ALA A 19 -3.29 -16.62 9.69
CA ALA A 19 -4.02 -16.63 8.42
C ALA A 19 -4.64 -15.26 8.09
N ALA A 20 -5.20 -14.56 9.07
CA ALA A 20 -5.77 -13.22 8.88
C ALA A 20 -4.70 -12.18 8.49
N VAL A 21 -3.56 -12.18 9.18
CA VAL A 21 -2.43 -11.29 8.90
C VAL A 21 -1.85 -11.55 7.51
N GLU A 22 -1.65 -12.81 7.14
CA GLU A 22 -1.17 -13.17 5.80
C GLU A 22 -2.14 -12.72 4.71
N GLN A 23 -3.44 -12.89 4.94
CA GLN A 23 -4.45 -12.46 3.98
C GLN A 23 -4.49 -10.94 3.82
N ALA A 24 -4.34 -10.20 4.92
CA ALA A 24 -4.23 -8.75 4.88
C ALA A 24 -2.97 -8.29 4.12
N ALA A 25 -1.84 -8.95 4.34
CA ALA A 25 -0.60 -8.68 3.60
C ALA A 25 -0.78 -8.91 2.09
N ARG A 26 -1.31 -10.08 1.69
CA ARG A 26 -1.60 -10.40 0.28
C ARG A 26 -2.57 -9.40 -0.36
N THR A 27 -3.59 -8.99 0.37
CA THR A 27 -4.56 -8.00 -0.10
C THR A 27 -3.90 -6.63 -0.28
N GLY A 28 -3.06 -6.22 0.67
CA GLY A 28 -2.28 -4.99 0.58
C GLY A 28 -1.40 -4.94 -0.67
N GLU A 29 -0.70 -6.04 -0.96
CA GLU A 29 0.17 -6.24 -2.12
C GLU A 29 -0.56 -6.19 -3.47
N ALA A 30 -1.74 -6.80 -3.54
CA ALA A 30 -2.52 -6.91 -4.78
C ALA A 30 -3.22 -5.60 -5.19
N LEU A 31 -3.26 -4.60 -4.30
CA LEU A 31 -3.97 -3.34 -4.53
C LEU A 31 -3.00 -2.26 -5.00
N PRO A 32 -3.03 -1.83 -6.28
CA PRO A 32 -2.25 -0.69 -6.72
C PRO A 32 -2.79 0.62 -6.13
N LEU A 33 -1.93 1.63 -6.07
CA LEU A 33 -2.29 2.99 -5.68
C LEU A 33 -2.00 3.94 -6.83
N VAL A 34 -3.01 4.74 -7.20
CA VAL A 34 -2.92 5.79 -8.22
C VAL A 34 -3.01 7.14 -7.51
N LEU A 35 -2.08 8.04 -7.78
CA LEU A 35 -2.07 9.41 -7.26
C LEU A 35 -1.83 10.44 -8.37
N ASP A 36 -2.47 11.60 -8.24
CA ASP A 36 -2.20 12.75 -9.11
C ASP A 36 -0.81 13.35 -8.84
N ILE A 37 -0.10 13.71 -9.92
CA ILE A 37 1.19 14.42 -9.86
C ILE A 37 1.02 15.88 -9.40
N GLY A 38 -0.22 16.37 -9.40
CA GLY A 38 -0.59 17.75 -9.13
C GLY A 38 -0.53 18.62 -10.38
N ALA A 39 -1.14 19.81 -10.30
CA ALA A 39 -1.21 20.78 -11.41
C ALA A 39 -1.75 20.20 -12.75
N GLY A 40 -2.57 19.16 -12.68
CA GLY A 40 -3.12 18.49 -13.88
C GLY A 40 -2.07 17.78 -14.74
N LEU A 41 -0.86 17.54 -14.21
CA LEU A 41 0.26 16.99 -14.96
C LEU A 41 0.10 15.51 -15.30
N GLY A 42 -0.82 14.81 -14.65
CA GLY A 42 -1.11 13.40 -14.85
C GLY A 42 -1.07 12.61 -13.55
N THR A 43 -0.78 11.30 -13.65
CA THR A 43 -0.88 10.34 -12.54
C THR A 43 0.35 9.46 -12.39
N VAL A 44 0.62 9.03 -11.17
CA VAL A 44 1.60 7.99 -10.82
C VAL A 44 0.86 6.77 -10.32
N THR A 45 1.24 5.60 -10.81
CA THR A 45 0.76 4.31 -10.31
C THR A 45 1.91 3.57 -9.64
N VAL A 46 1.70 3.15 -8.39
CA VAL A 46 2.58 2.22 -7.67
C VAL A 46 1.82 0.93 -7.36
N ASP A 47 2.54 -0.17 -7.22
CA ASP A 47 1.96 -1.42 -6.72
C ASP A 47 1.66 -1.37 -5.22
N GLY A 48 1.07 -2.42 -4.67
CA GLY A 48 0.77 -2.51 -3.24
C GLY A 48 1.99 -2.64 -2.32
N LEU A 49 3.18 -2.88 -2.89
CA LEU A 49 4.47 -2.88 -2.19
C LEU A 49 5.12 -1.50 -2.17
N GLY A 50 4.61 -0.56 -2.96
CA GLY A 50 5.19 0.76 -3.14
C GLY A 50 6.26 0.82 -4.22
N SER A 51 6.32 -0.14 -5.15
CA SER A 51 7.17 -0.06 -6.34
C SER A 51 6.47 0.74 -7.43
N LEU A 52 7.21 1.61 -8.12
CA LEU A 52 6.70 2.36 -9.27
C LEU A 52 6.30 1.43 -10.43
N VAL A 53 5.08 1.57 -10.94
CA VAL A 53 4.53 0.81 -12.07
C VAL A 53 4.43 1.68 -13.32
N SER A 54 3.80 2.85 -13.21
CA SER A 54 3.63 3.77 -14.33
C SER A 54 3.66 5.23 -13.90
N VAL A 55 4.02 6.09 -14.84
CA VAL A 55 3.85 7.54 -14.76
C VAL A 55 3.21 7.99 -16.06
N ASP A 56 1.99 8.48 -15.97
CA ASP A 56 1.19 8.91 -17.10
C ASP A 56 1.11 10.44 -17.08
N LEU A 57 1.66 11.10 -18.10
CA LEU A 57 1.73 12.56 -18.18
C LEU A 57 0.76 13.14 -19.20
N THR A 58 0.03 14.18 -18.80
CA THR A 58 -0.88 14.92 -19.69
C THR A 58 -0.07 15.85 -20.57
N ARG A 59 0.10 15.51 -21.86
CA ARG A 59 0.94 16.23 -22.83
C ARG A 59 0.77 17.75 -22.78
N ASP A 60 -0.48 18.24 -22.80
CA ASP A 60 -0.77 19.68 -22.85
C ASP A 60 -0.37 20.40 -21.56
N ALA A 61 -0.51 19.74 -20.41
CA ALA A 61 -0.10 20.28 -19.11
C ALA A 61 1.43 20.32 -18.97
N VAL A 62 2.15 19.37 -19.58
CA VAL A 62 3.62 19.35 -19.56
C VAL A 62 4.21 20.44 -20.44
N ALA A 63 3.55 20.81 -21.55
CA ALA A 63 4.05 21.83 -22.49
C ALA A 63 4.29 23.20 -21.84
N GLY A 64 3.57 23.52 -20.76
CA GLY A 64 3.74 24.76 -20.00
C GLY A 64 4.82 24.72 -18.90
N GLN A 65 5.50 23.58 -18.69
CA GLN A 65 6.44 23.40 -17.58
C GLN A 65 7.89 23.42 -18.03
N THR A 66 8.77 23.92 -17.14
CA THR A 66 10.20 23.70 -17.27
C THR A 66 10.54 22.27 -16.87
N GLY A 67 11.62 21.70 -17.43
CA GLY A 67 12.07 20.35 -17.09
C GLY A 67 12.34 20.17 -15.58
N ALA A 68 12.91 21.17 -14.91
CA ALA A 68 13.16 21.14 -13.47
C ALA A 68 11.87 21.15 -12.64
N SER A 69 10.88 21.97 -13.04
CA SER A 69 9.56 22.01 -12.39
C SER A 69 8.84 20.67 -12.54
N LEU A 70 8.82 20.12 -13.74
CA LEU A 70 8.22 18.82 -14.03
C LEU A 70 8.87 17.71 -13.22
N ALA A 71 10.20 17.60 -13.26
CA ALA A 71 10.95 16.59 -12.50
C ALA A 71 10.66 16.70 -11.00
N GLY A 72 10.61 17.92 -10.47
CA GLY A 72 10.26 18.17 -9.07
C GLY A 72 8.85 17.69 -8.70
N HIS A 73 7.85 17.92 -9.56
CA HIS A 73 6.50 17.43 -9.34
C HIS A 73 6.41 15.92 -9.38
N VAL A 74 6.99 15.30 -10.42
CA VAL A 74 6.97 13.84 -10.61
C VAL A 74 7.67 13.14 -9.44
N LEU A 75 8.86 13.58 -9.03
CA LEU A 75 9.59 12.97 -7.92
C LEU A 75 8.81 13.07 -6.60
N ARG A 76 8.17 14.22 -6.32
CA ARG A 76 7.33 14.37 -5.13
C ARG A 76 6.11 13.47 -5.18
N ALA A 77 5.49 13.31 -6.35
CA ALA A 77 4.32 12.46 -6.53
C ALA A 77 4.67 10.98 -6.34
N ILE A 78 5.79 10.52 -6.90
CA ILE A 78 6.31 9.17 -6.72
C ILE A 78 6.56 8.90 -5.23
N ALA A 79 7.38 9.72 -4.56
CA ALA A 79 7.69 9.50 -3.14
C ALA A 79 6.44 9.47 -2.24
N ARG A 80 5.43 10.28 -2.56
CA ARG A 80 4.14 10.25 -1.86
C ARG A 80 3.36 8.97 -2.13
N ALA A 81 3.31 8.52 -3.38
CA ALA A 81 2.63 7.29 -3.77
C ALA A 81 3.25 6.07 -3.08
N GLU A 82 4.58 5.94 -3.16
CA GLU A 82 5.33 4.85 -2.52
C GLU A 82 5.08 4.82 -1.01
N SER A 83 5.23 5.97 -0.34
CA SER A 83 4.99 6.08 1.11
C SER A 83 3.54 5.79 1.51
N ALA A 84 2.57 6.20 0.69
CA ALA A 84 1.15 5.98 0.97
C ALA A 84 0.77 4.49 0.77
N ALA A 85 1.29 3.84 -0.27
CA ALA A 85 1.10 2.40 -0.49
C ALA A 85 1.69 1.58 0.67
N ALA A 86 2.93 1.86 1.06
CA ALA A 86 3.59 1.19 2.19
C ALA A 86 2.82 1.39 3.51
N THR A 87 2.36 2.63 3.76
CA THR A 87 1.58 2.95 4.97
C THR A 87 0.24 2.22 4.99
N ARG A 88 -0.46 2.18 3.86
CA ARG A 88 -1.74 1.46 3.74
C ARG A 88 -1.56 -0.04 3.99
N ARG A 89 -0.55 -0.67 3.39
CA ARG A 89 -0.25 -2.10 3.63
C ARG A 89 0.04 -2.37 5.09
N LYS A 90 0.86 -1.53 5.73
CA LYS A 90 1.15 -1.64 7.16
C LYS A 90 -0.12 -1.53 8.00
N ALA A 91 -0.99 -0.55 7.73
CA ALA A 91 -2.24 -0.38 8.46
C ALA A 91 -3.14 -1.63 8.34
N MET A 92 -3.26 -2.21 7.15
CA MET A 92 -4.04 -3.45 6.94
C MET A 92 -3.51 -4.62 7.79
N ILE A 93 -2.19 -4.78 7.86
CA ILE A 93 -1.54 -5.82 8.67
C ILE A 93 -1.77 -5.55 10.17
N ASP A 94 -1.58 -4.30 10.61
CA ASP A 94 -1.75 -3.90 12.01
C ASP A 94 -3.22 -4.02 12.47
N ASP A 95 -4.19 -3.80 11.57
CA ASP A 95 -5.61 -3.97 11.84
C ASP A 95 -5.98 -5.45 11.94
N ALA A 96 -5.53 -6.29 11.02
CA ALA A 96 -5.75 -7.74 11.06
C ALA A 96 -5.13 -8.38 12.31
N ALA A 97 -3.98 -7.88 12.77
CA ALA A 97 -3.35 -8.32 14.01
C ALA A 97 -4.16 -7.93 15.27
N ARG A 98 -5.03 -6.90 15.18
CA ARG A 98 -5.83 -6.39 16.31
C ARG A 98 -7.25 -6.96 16.37
N GLU A 99 -7.90 -7.23 15.24
CA GLU A 99 -9.31 -7.63 15.17
C GLU A 99 -9.60 -9.05 15.67
N VAL A 100 -8.62 -9.95 15.72
CA VAL A 100 -8.82 -11.34 16.19
C VAL A 100 -8.68 -11.43 17.72
N ARG A 101 -9.18 -10.44 18.46
CA ARG A 101 -9.18 -10.39 19.93
C ARG A 101 -10.52 -10.74 20.53
#